data_AF-A0A956YV99-F1
#
_entry.id   AF-A0A956YV99-F1
#
_cell.length_a   1.000
_cell.length_b   1.000
_cell.length_c   1.000
_cell.angle_alpha   90.00
_cell.angle_beta   90.00
_cell.angle_gamma   90.00
#
_symmetry.space_group_name_H-M   'P 1'
#
loop_
_entity.id
_entity.type
_entity.pdbx_description
1 polymer ?
#
loop_
_entity_poly.entity_id
_entity_poly.type
_entity_poly.pdbx_seq_one_letter_code
_entity_poly.pdbx_strand_id
1 'polypeptide(L)'
;MVSLSCVSARGAARPQLIAPHPGLMAQLFARYRELIAAKRLPGDMTFEQFFAYWASKRRGEDLPGIDDGVAVTNLPADAPQLIDRPPMKLHGEIRTLVLLVDFPDCPAQGLRNPAFYQRMLFGCDGEFPTGSMRDFYRCASNYAVDPARGIDITGEVHGWLRLPQALEYYAGGGCGTLDTYPRNSQGMAVDAVAAALEAGVDFAGYDALHEGAVTALFIVHAGPGAELSGDANHIWSHKWVLPEDVHLPTTTVKTYLTVDEECNMGVCAHEWGHLAARWADFYDTGSHNKSNGLGRYCLMASGAWGDGGMAPTLPTGMLRMFHDWVDVEYVDASRNDIELTPASQGGAVVVIQNPATMTEKQYVLVEYRRRSGCDRQLPDEGIAV
;
A
#
# COMPACT_ATOMS: atom_id res chain seq x y z
N MET A 1 40.09 -19.53 -7.50
CA MET A 1 39.24 -20.68 -7.90
C MET A 1 37.81 -20.24 -7.60
N VAL A 2 37.07 -20.00 -8.68
CA VAL A 2 35.67 -19.52 -8.82
C VAL A 2 35.32 -18.21 -8.10
N SER A 3 35.69 -17.10 -8.75
CA SER A 3 34.98 -15.82 -8.68
C SER A 3 33.75 -15.95 -9.58
N LEU A 4 32.55 -15.84 -9.02
CA LEU A 4 31.30 -15.68 -9.76
C LEU A 4 30.87 -14.22 -9.65
N SER A 5 31.51 -13.37 -10.43
CA SER A 5 30.97 -12.07 -10.82
C SER A 5 29.89 -12.32 -11.88
N CYS A 6 28.62 -12.37 -11.47
CA CYS A 6 27.51 -12.24 -12.41
C CYS A 6 27.12 -10.77 -12.50
N VAL A 7 27.44 -10.19 -13.65
CA VAL A 7 26.81 -8.98 -14.18
C VAL A 7 25.34 -9.37 -14.45
N SER A 8 24.41 -8.91 -13.61
CA SER A 8 22.98 -9.10 -13.82
C SER A 8 22.43 -7.95 -14.65
N ALA A 9 21.53 -8.29 -15.57
CA ALA A 9 20.91 -7.39 -16.53
C ALA A 9 20.01 -6.36 -15.84
N ARG A 10 20.02 -5.14 -16.39
CA ARG A 10 19.23 -3.99 -15.95
C ARG A 10 17.75 -4.21 -16.27
N GLY A 11 16.84 -3.89 -15.34
CA GLY A 11 15.48 -3.43 -15.68
C GLY A 11 14.24 -4.06 -15.00
N ALA A 12 14.29 -4.72 -13.85
CA ALA A 12 13.06 -5.24 -13.20
C ALA A 12 12.60 -4.38 -12.00
N ALA A 13 11.28 -4.23 -11.78
CA ALA A 13 10.70 -3.37 -10.73
C ALA A 13 10.73 -3.95 -9.32
N ARG A 14 10.77 -3.10 -8.27
CA ARG A 14 10.66 -3.51 -6.85
C ARG A 14 9.19 -3.57 -6.40
N PRO A 15 8.83 -4.50 -5.49
CA PRO A 15 7.54 -4.47 -4.81
C PRO A 15 7.52 -3.41 -3.69
N GLN A 16 6.39 -2.70 -3.57
CA GLN A 16 6.09 -1.80 -2.43
C GLN A 16 5.45 -2.64 -1.33
N LEU A 17 6.16 -2.82 -0.22
CA LEU A 17 5.70 -3.64 0.89
C LEU A 17 4.91 -2.79 1.87
N ILE A 18 3.90 -3.33 2.53
CA ILE A 18 3.34 -2.64 3.70
C ILE A 18 4.33 -2.63 4.88
N ALA A 19 4.27 -1.58 5.70
CA ALA A 19 5.00 -1.51 6.97
C ALA A 19 4.71 -2.74 7.86
N PRO A 20 5.72 -3.33 8.53
CA PRO A 20 5.51 -4.47 9.42
C PRO A 20 4.49 -4.18 10.52
N HIS A 21 3.70 -5.19 10.89
CA HIS A 21 2.75 -5.05 11.99
C HIS A 21 3.47 -4.69 13.30
N PRO A 22 2.93 -3.76 14.13
CA PRO A 22 3.56 -3.38 15.40
C PRO A 22 3.84 -4.57 16.34
N GLY A 23 2.99 -5.59 16.31
CA GLY A 23 3.20 -6.83 17.06
C GLY A 23 4.41 -7.62 16.59
N LEU A 24 4.66 -7.68 15.27
CA LEU A 24 5.86 -8.32 14.72
C LEU A 24 7.11 -7.56 15.15
N MET A 25 7.09 -6.22 15.13
CA MET A 25 8.20 -5.40 15.62
C MET A 25 8.52 -5.67 17.08
N ALA A 26 7.51 -5.84 17.94
CA ALA A 26 7.70 -6.19 19.34
C ALA A 26 8.32 -7.60 19.51
N GLN A 27 7.86 -8.58 18.72
CA GLN A 27 8.42 -9.94 18.72
C GLN A 27 9.88 -9.96 18.26
N LEU A 28 10.20 -9.23 17.19
CA LEU A 28 11.57 -9.09 16.68
C LEU A 28 12.49 -8.45 17.71
N PHE A 29 12.01 -7.42 18.43
CA PHE A 29 12.78 -6.80 19.50
C PHE A 29 13.04 -7.77 20.66
N ALA A 30 12.02 -8.53 21.08
CA ALA A 30 12.17 -9.56 22.10
C ALA A 30 13.20 -10.64 21.67
N ARG A 31 13.12 -11.09 20.42
CA ARG A 31 14.05 -12.06 19.83
C ARG A 31 15.48 -11.52 19.76
N TYR A 32 15.65 -10.27 19.34
CA TYR A 32 16.95 -9.61 19.35
C TYR A 32 17.56 -9.61 20.76
N ARG A 33 16.78 -9.24 21.78
CA ARG A 33 17.24 -9.26 23.18
C ARG A 33 17.63 -10.66 23.65
N GLU A 34 16.86 -11.67 23.28
CA GLU A 34 17.18 -13.07 23.57
C GLU A 34 18.50 -13.51 22.93
N LEU A 35 18.71 -13.17 21.65
CA LEU A 35 19.92 -13.55 20.91
C LEU A 35 21.17 -12.83 21.44
N ILE A 36 21.06 -11.57 21.84
CA ILE A 36 22.14 -10.84 22.54
C ILE A 36 22.45 -11.52 23.88
N ALA A 37 21.43 -11.84 24.69
CA ALA A 37 21.62 -12.52 25.97
C ALA A 37 22.26 -13.92 25.80
N ALA A 38 21.88 -14.64 24.73
CA ALA A 38 22.43 -15.94 24.38
C ALA A 38 23.81 -15.86 23.67
N LYS A 39 24.37 -14.66 23.47
CA LYS A 39 25.64 -14.42 22.75
C LYS A 39 25.64 -15.00 21.32
N ARG A 40 24.47 -15.05 20.68
CA ARG A 40 24.29 -15.48 19.29
C ARG A 40 24.40 -14.33 18.30
N LEU A 41 24.45 -13.10 18.79
CA LEU A 41 24.74 -11.87 18.04
C LEU A 41 25.92 -11.13 18.70
N PRO A 42 26.65 -10.28 17.95
CA PRO A 42 27.65 -9.38 18.53
C PRO A 42 27.03 -8.49 19.61
N GLY A 43 27.72 -8.29 20.73
CA GLY A 43 27.17 -7.57 21.88
C GLY A 43 26.98 -6.06 21.65
N ASP A 44 27.60 -5.51 20.61
CA ASP A 44 27.50 -4.13 20.13
C ASP A 44 26.51 -3.96 18.98
N MET A 45 25.94 -5.06 18.45
CA MET A 45 24.92 -4.99 17.41
C MET A 45 23.68 -4.31 17.96
N THR A 46 23.19 -3.27 17.29
CA THR A 46 21.95 -2.59 17.65
C THR A 46 20.72 -3.32 17.11
N PHE A 47 19.53 -3.04 17.66
CA PHE A 47 18.29 -3.57 17.10
C PHE A 47 18.07 -3.09 15.65
N GLU A 48 18.46 -1.86 15.32
CA GLU A 48 18.41 -1.31 13.96
C GLU A 48 19.24 -2.16 12.99
N GLN A 49 20.48 -2.52 13.36
CA GLN A 49 21.35 -3.39 12.56
C GLN A 49 20.80 -4.81 12.42
N PHE A 50 20.25 -5.37 13.51
CA PHE A 50 19.58 -6.66 13.48
C PHE A 50 18.36 -6.65 12.55
N PHE A 51 17.53 -5.62 12.65
CA PHE A 51 16.32 -5.47 11.85
C PHE A 51 16.66 -5.22 10.38
N ALA A 52 17.66 -4.40 10.08
CA ALA A 52 18.16 -4.19 8.72
C ALA A 52 18.64 -5.51 8.08
N TYR A 53 19.40 -6.33 8.82
CA TYR A 53 19.81 -7.67 8.36
C TYR A 53 18.62 -8.64 8.20
N TRP A 54 17.65 -8.58 9.10
CA TRP A 54 16.44 -9.41 9.02
C TRP A 54 15.58 -9.04 7.81
N ALA A 55 15.43 -7.73 7.55
CA ALA A 55 14.65 -7.20 6.44
C ALA A 55 15.36 -7.37 5.08
N SER A 56 16.69 -7.21 5.02
CA SER A 56 17.45 -7.34 3.77
C SER A 56 17.40 -8.74 3.18
N LYS A 57 17.25 -9.77 4.01
CA LYS A 57 17.03 -11.15 3.53
C LYS A 57 15.66 -11.38 2.87
N ARG A 58 14.76 -10.41 2.96
CA ARG A 58 13.35 -10.52 2.60
C ARG A 58 12.89 -9.41 1.66
N ARG A 59 13.79 -8.50 1.31
CA ARG A 59 13.59 -7.43 0.31
C ARG A 59 14.50 -7.75 -0.87
N GLY A 60 13.93 -7.90 -2.06
CA GLY A 60 14.72 -7.93 -3.30
C GLY A 60 15.49 -6.62 -3.45
N GLU A 61 16.79 -6.65 -3.18
CA GLU A 61 17.71 -5.52 -3.35
C GLU A 61 18.00 -5.31 -4.86
N ASP A 62 18.18 -4.05 -5.29
CA ASP A 62 18.65 -3.65 -6.65
C ASP A 62 17.69 -3.68 -7.86
N LEU A 63 16.41 -3.27 -7.72
CA LEU A 63 15.43 -3.30 -8.83
C LEU A 63 14.59 -1.97 -9.01
N PRO A 64 14.47 -1.30 -10.20
CA PRO A 64 13.77 0.00 -10.38
C PRO A 64 12.30 -0.03 -10.91
N GLY A 65 11.40 0.85 -10.43
CA GLY A 65 10.03 1.04 -10.97
C GLY A 65 8.98 1.55 -9.94
N ILE A 66 9.39 2.47 -9.09
CA ILE A 66 8.89 2.60 -7.71
C ILE A 66 8.00 3.83 -7.50
N ASP A 67 8.05 4.85 -8.35
CA ASP A 67 7.58 6.17 -7.90
C ASP A 67 7.28 7.19 -9.02
N ASP A 68 6.90 6.79 -10.24
CA ASP A 68 6.92 7.73 -11.37
C ASP A 68 5.78 7.65 -12.39
N GLY A 69 4.64 7.02 -12.07
CA GLY A 69 3.45 7.17 -12.91
C GLY A 69 3.64 6.74 -14.37
N VAL A 70 4.64 5.89 -14.64
CA VAL A 70 5.16 5.71 -15.99
C VAL A 70 5.33 4.23 -16.32
N ALA A 71 4.72 3.86 -17.45
CA ALA A 71 4.98 2.62 -18.17
C ALA A 71 6.35 2.59 -18.89
N VAL A 72 7.16 3.67 -18.88
CA VAL A 72 8.45 3.80 -19.56
C VAL A 72 9.30 4.98 -19.02
N THR A 73 10.21 4.84 -18.04
CA THR A 73 11.47 5.63 -17.98
C THR A 73 12.49 5.11 -16.97
N ASN A 74 13.74 4.99 -17.42
CA ASN A 74 14.91 4.65 -16.61
C ASN A 74 15.47 5.89 -15.91
N LEU A 75 15.36 5.99 -14.58
CA LEU A 75 16.12 6.97 -13.78
C LEU A 75 17.23 6.29 -12.95
N PRO A 76 18.40 6.93 -12.76
CA PRO A 76 19.50 6.40 -11.94
C PRO A 76 19.14 6.27 -10.45
N ALA A 77 19.68 5.24 -9.79
CA ALA A 77 19.36 4.84 -8.41
C ALA A 77 19.84 5.82 -7.31
N ASP A 78 20.58 6.87 -7.66
CA ASP A 78 21.26 7.81 -6.76
C ASP A 78 20.70 9.24 -6.80
N ALA A 79 19.64 9.50 -7.59
CA ALA A 79 18.91 10.75 -7.55
C ALA A 79 17.83 10.74 -6.45
N PRO A 80 17.48 11.88 -5.82
CA PRO A 80 16.30 11.95 -4.97
C PRO A 80 15.08 11.53 -5.79
N GLN A 81 14.39 10.47 -5.35
CA GLN A 81 13.10 10.10 -5.90
C GLN A 81 12.14 11.24 -5.57
N LEU A 82 11.74 11.98 -6.60
CA LEU A 82 10.73 13.00 -6.44
C LEU A 82 9.39 12.29 -6.23
N ILE A 83 8.57 12.81 -5.31
CA ILE A 83 7.20 12.33 -5.18
C ILE A 83 6.49 12.62 -6.50
N ASP A 84 6.15 11.58 -7.24
CA ASP A 84 5.39 11.73 -8.47
C ASP A 84 3.92 11.98 -8.18
N ARG A 85 3.32 12.81 -9.03
CA ARG A 85 1.90 13.11 -8.94
C ARG A 85 1.20 12.34 -10.04
N PRO A 86 0.13 11.60 -9.71
CA PRO A 86 -0.61 10.87 -10.73
C PRO A 86 -1.08 11.86 -11.82
N PRO A 87 -0.86 11.54 -13.12
CA PRO A 87 -1.25 12.41 -14.21
C PRO A 87 -2.77 12.57 -14.32
N MET A 88 -3.52 11.64 -13.73
CA MET A 88 -4.98 11.66 -13.69
C MET A 88 -5.49 11.63 -12.25
N LYS A 89 -6.53 12.42 -12.00
CA LYS A 89 -7.13 12.56 -10.68
C LYS A 89 -8.31 11.61 -10.54
N LEU A 90 -8.29 10.80 -9.48
CA LEU A 90 -9.41 9.91 -9.17
C LEU A 90 -10.58 10.74 -8.63
N HIS A 91 -11.75 10.55 -9.20
CA HIS A 91 -13.01 11.14 -8.74
C HIS A 91 -14.17 10.27 -9.24
N GLY A 92 -15.33 10.39 -8.60
CA GLY A 92 -16.51 9.58 -8.93
C GLY A 92 -16.37 8.10 -8.56
N GLU A 93 -17.04 7.23 -9.33
CA GLU A 93 -17.04 5.79 -9.07
C GLU A 93 -15.74 5.13 -9.54
N ILE A 94 -15.05 4.42 -8.64
CA ILE A 94 -13.82 3.69 -8.95
C ILE A 94 -14.08 2.20 -8.76
N ARG A 95 -14.29 1.47 -9.87
CA ARG A 95 -14.49 0.02 -9.84
C ARG A 95 -13.16 -0.71 -9.62
N THR A 96 -13.13 -1.59 -8.63
CA THR A 96 -11.97 -2.41 -8.25
C THR A 96 -12.31 -3.89 -8.41
N LEU A 97 -11.43 -4.68 -9.02
CA LEU A 97 -11.62 -6.12 -9.20
C LEU A 97 -10.86 -6.87 -8.11
N VAL A 98 -11.55 -7.76 -7.37
CA VAL A 98 -10.95 -8.55 -6.30
C VAL A 98 -10.99 -10.04 -6.63
N LEU A 99 -9.85 -10.70 -6.59
CA LEU A 99 -9.70 -12.14 -6.76
C LEU A 99 -9.24 -12.77 -5.44
N LEU A 100 -10.05 -13.65 -4.88
CA LEU A 100 -9.65 -14.50 -3.77
C LEU A 100 -9.01 -15.77 -4.34
N VAL A 101 -7.80 -16.11 -3.91
CA VAL A 101 -7.04 -17.25 -4.44
C VAL A 101 -6.52 -18.15 -3.33
N ASP A 102 -6.67 -19.46 -3.49
CA ASP A 102 -6.15 -20.44 -2.52
C ASP A 102 -5.21 -21.45 -3.19
N PHE A 103 -4.53 -22.25 -2.37
CA PHE A 103 -3.43 -23.11 -2.81
C PHE A 103 -3.70 -24.57 -2.45
N PRO A 104 -3.06 -25.54 -3.14
CA PRO A 104 -3.17 -26.96 -2.79
C PRO A 104 -2.73 -27.30 -1.36
N ASP A 105 -1.72 -26.62 -0.84
CA ASP A 105 -1.16 -26.78 0.52
C ASP A 105 -1.76 -25.80 1.55
N CYS A 106 -2.43 -24.74 1.07
CA CYS A 106 -3.08 -23.73 1.90
C CYS A 106 -4.47 -23.40 1.33
N PRO A 107 -5.47 -24.29 1.52
CA PRO A 107 -6.83 -24.03 1.07
C PRO A 107 -7.52 -22.98 1.93
N ALA A 108 -8.47 -22.25 1.35
CA ALA A 108 -9.25 -21.24 2.06
C ALA A 108 -10.00 -21.82 3.26
N GLN A 109 -9.97 -21.13 4.40
CA GLN A 109 -10.53 -21.65 5.65
C GLN A 109 -12.04 -21.38 5.79
N GLY A 110 -12.63 -20.65 4.84
CA GLY A 110 -14.08 -20.46 4.69
C GLY A 110 -14.71 -19.41 5.61
N LEU A 111 -14.00 -18.94 6.64
CA LEU A 111 -14.47 -17.85 7.53
C LEU A 111 -14.56 -16.50 6.79
N ARG A 112 -13.59 -16.21 5.93
CA ARG A 112 -13.55 -15.03 5.07
C ARG A 112 -13.89 -15.43 3.63
N ASN A 113 -15.19 -15.42 3.32
CA ASN A 113 -15.71 -15.75 2.01
C ASN A 113 -15.90 -14.49 1.13
N PRO A 114 -16.26 -14.61 -0.15
CA PRO A 114 -16.49 -13.44 -1.01
C PRO A 114 -17.44 -12.40 -0.41
N ALA A 115 -18.51 -12.83 0.27
CA ALA A 115 -19.46 -11.91 0.90
C ALA A 115 -18.85 -11.14 2.09
N PHE A 116 -17.88 -11.72 2.80
CA PHE A 116 -17.12 -11.01 3.82
C PHE A 116 -16.31 -9.87 3.19
N TYR A 117 -15.50 -10.17 2.16
CA TYR A 117 -14.68 -9.15 1.49
C TYR A 117 -15.54 -8.12 0.75
N GLN A 118 -16.67 -8.53 0.17
CA GLN A 118 -17.60 -7.60 -0.47
C GLN A 118 -18.07 -6.53 0.53
N ARG A 119 -18.43 -6.92 1.75
CA ARG A 119 -18.82 -5.97 2.81
C ARG A 119 -17.62 -5.17 3.33
N MET A 120 -16.50 -5.83 3.61
CA MET A 120 -15.30 -5.18 4.16
C MET A 120 -14.71 -4.14 3.20
N LEU A 121 -14.73 -4.40 1.90
CA LEU A 121 -14.13 -3.52 0.88
C LEU A 121 -15.16 -2.52 0.32
N PHE A 122 -16.37 -2.99 -0.01
CA PHE A 122 -17.33 -2.21 -0.81
C PHE A 122 -18.66 -1.92 -0.11
N GLY A 123 -18.85 -2.40 1.12
CA GLY A 123 -20.01 -2.04 1.93
C GLY A 123 -20.07 -0.52 2.14
N CYS A 124 -21.26 0.02 2.33
CA CYS A 124 -21.44 1.47 2.54
C CYS A 124 -22.27 1.71 3.80
N ASP A 125 -22.17 2.91 4.37
CA ASP A 125 -23.05 3.39 5.45
C ASP A 125 -23.04 2.47 6.68
N GLY A 126 -21.87 1.91 7.01
CA GLY A 126 -21.69 1.07 8.20
C GLY A 126 -22.16 -0.38 8.04
N GLU A 127 -22.39 -0.86 6.82
CA GLU A 127 -22.63 -2.28 6.52
C GLU A 127 -21.53 -3.21 7.09
N PHE A 128 -20.30 -2.71 7.18
CA PHE A 128 -19.21 -3.38 7.88
C PHE A 128 -18.96 -2.70 9.24
N PRO A 129 -19.03 -3.42 10.38
CA PRO A 129 -19.06 -2.80 11.72
C PRO A 129 -17.89 -1.86 12.06
N THR A 130 -16.71 -2.09 11.47
CA THR A 130 -15.52 -1.26 11.71
C THR A 130 -15.39 -0.09 10.72
N GLY A 131 -16.28 -0.01 9.73
CA GLY A 131 -16.14 0.79 8.50
C GLY A 131 -15.49 -0.02 7.38
N SER A 132 -16.00 0.13 6.17
CA SER A 132 -15.42 -0.51 4.97
C SER A 132 -14.31 0.35 4.34
N MET A 133 -13.60 -0.22 3.35
CA MET A 133 -12.65 0.55 2.54
C MET A 133 -13.36 1.67 1.75
N ARG A 134 -14.56 1.40 1.22
CA ARG A 134 -15.42 2.42 0.57
C ARG A 134 -15.79 3.56 1.52
N ASP A 135 -16.24 3.26 2.74
CA ASP A 135 -16.55 4.28 3.76
C ASP A 135 -15.31 5.14 4.07
N PHE A 136 -14.15 4.48 4.23
CA PHE A 136 -12.89 5.14 4.51
C PHE A 136 -12.48 6.09 3.37
N TYR A 137 -12.56 5.66 2.12
CA TYR A 137 -12.16 6.50 0.98
C TYR A 137 -13.16 7.60 0.66
N ARG A 138 -14.47 7.40 0.90
CA ARG A 138 -15.46 8.50 0.85
C ARG A 138 -15.14 9.58 1.86
N CYS A 139 -14.69 9.19 3.05
CA CYS A 139 -14.23 10.12 4.07
C CYS A 139 -12.92 10.80 3.69
N ALA A 140 -11.90 10.05 3.27
CA ALA A 140 -10.61 10.59 2.85
C ALA A 140 -10.72 11.54 1.65
N SER A 141 -11.68 11.30 0.77
CA SER A 141 -11.90 12.11 -0.42
C SER A 141 -12.92 13.24 -0.24
N ASN A 142 -13.46 13.41 0.97
CA ASN A 142 -14.57 14.34 1.26
C ASN A 142 -15.81 14.14 0.37
N TYR A 143 -16.08 12.90 -0.05
CA TYR A 143 -17.19 12.56 -0.94
C TYR A 143 -18.55 13.06 -0.42
N ALA A 144 -18.77 13.04 0.90
CA ALA A 144 -20.01 13.54 1.49
C ALA A 144 -20.19 15.07 1.36
N VAL A 145 -19.09 15.82 1.20
CA VAL A 145 -19.09 17.28 1.01
C VAL A 145 -19.19 17.62 -0.48
N ASP A 146 -18.39 16.93 -1.30
CA ASP A 146 -18.37 17.14 -2.75
C ASP A 146 -18.18 15.80 -3.49
N PRO A 147 -19.29 15.13 -3.88
CA PRO A 147 -19.24 13.88 -4.63
C PRO A 147 -18.56 13.99 -6.01
N ALA A 148 -18.46 15.19 -6.58
CA ALA A 148 -17.85 15.39 -7.89
C ALA A 148 -16.32 15.38 -7.82
N ARG A 149 -15.74 15.76 -6.68
CA ARG A 149 -14.29 15.67 -6.41
C ARG A 149 -13.91 14.40 -5.67
N GLY A 150 -14.79 13.92 -4.79
CA GLY A 150 -14.54 12.71 -4.01
C GLY A 150 -14.62 11.44 -4.84
N ILE A 151 -14.32 10.31 -4.20
CA ILE A 151 -14.42 8.98 -4.80
C ILE A 151 -15.38 8.07 -4.04
N ASP A 152 -15.98 7.14 -4.79
CA ASP A 152 -16.82 6.06 -4.30
C ASP A 152 -16.30 4.73 -4.85
N ILE A 153 -15.65 3.93 -4.00
CA ILE A 153 -15.04 2.67 -4.45
C ILE A 153 -16.09 1.58 -4.48
N THR A 154 -16.29 0.97 -5.64
CA THR A 154 -17.19 -0.17 -5.86
C THR A 154 -16.40 -1.33 -6.48
N GLY A 155 -17.02 -2.50 -6.58
CA GLY A 155 -16.33 -3.65 -7.14
C GLY A 155 -17.03 -4.97 -6.92
N GLU A 156 -16.41 -6.00 -7.47
CA GLU A 156 -16.85 -7.40 -7.35
C GLU A 156 -15.71 -8.24 -6.78
N VAL A 157 -16.09 -9.20 -5.92
CA VAL A 157 -15.18 -10.18 -5.34
C VAL A 157 -15.46 -11.55 -5.95
N HIS A 158 -14.45 -12.15 -6.57
CA HIS A 158 -14.51 -13.47 -7.18
C HIS A 158 -13.62 -14.48 -6.44
N GLY A 159 -14.00 -15.75 -6.47
CA GLY A 159 -13.25 -16.84 -5.85
C GLY A 159 -13.96 -17.46 -4.65
N TRP A 160 -13.30 -18.29 -3.85
CA TRP A 160 -11.89 -18.68 -3.93
C TRP A 160 -11.53 -19.46 -5.21
N LEU A 161 -10.50 -19.01 -5.91
CA LEU A 161 -9.94 -19.62 -7.11
C LEU A 161 -8.70 -20.43 -6.74
N ARG A 162 -8.69 -21.73 -7.04
CA ARG A 162 -7.54 -22.59 -6.75
C ARG A 162 -6.41 -22.35 -7.74
N LEU A 163 -5.25 -21.94 -7.25
CA LEU A 163 -4.03 -21.82 -8.04
C LEU A 163 -3.33 -23.18 -8.19
N PRO A 164 -2.54 -23.37 -9.26
CA PRO A 164 -1.93 -24.66 -9.57
C PRO A 164 -0.74 -25.03 -8.67
N GLN A 165 -0.06 -24.04 -8.07
CA GLN A 165 1.11 -24.28 -7.21
C GLN A 165 0.82 -24.01 -5.73
N ALA A 166 1.68 -24.54 -4.86
CA ALA A 166 1.65 -24.33 -3.42
C ALA A 166 1.95 -22.86 -3.03
N LEU A 167 1.50 -22.39 -1.87
CA LEU A 167 1.83 -21.05 -1.35
C LEU A 167 3.35 -20.84 -1.27
N GLU A 168 4.08 -21.84 -0.79
CA GLU A 168 5.55 -21.78 -0.68
C GLU A 168 6.24 -21.57 -2.04
N TYR A 169 5.66 -22.10 -3.14
CA TYR A 169 6.19 -21.89 -4.48
C TYR A 169 6.18 -20.41 -4.86
N TYR A 170 5.08 -19.70 -4.55
CA TYR A 170 4.91 -18.29 -4.84
C TYR A 170 5.60 -17.38 -3.80
N ALA A 171 5.81 -17.85 -2.58
CA ALA A 171 6.62 -17.12 -1.59
C ALA A 171 8.13 -17.20 -1.90
N GLY A 172 8.59 -18.29 -2.50
CA GLY A 172 9.96 -18.42 -3.02
C GLY A 172 11.07 -18.28 -1.97
N GLY A 173 10.76 -18.40 -0.68
CA GLY A 173 11.70 -18.22 0.43
C GLY A 173 12.17 -16.78 0.66
N GLY A 174 11.54 -15.79 0.05
CA GLY A 174 11.80 -14.37 0.28
C GLY A 174 10.54 -13.53 0.17
N CYS A 175 9.50 -14.03 0.83
CA CYS A 175 8.20 -13.40 0.98
C CYS A 175 7.48 -13.04 -0.33
N GLY A 176 7.78 -13.76 -1.41
CA GLY A 176 7.23 -13.55 -2.73
C GLY A 176 7.88 -12.42 -3.53
N THR A 177 8.94 -11.79 -3.01
CA THR A 177 9.55 -10.57 -3.57
C THR A 177 10.92 -10.76 -4.21
N LEU A 178 11.45 -11.98 -4.20
CA LEU A 178 12.71 -12.28 -4.88
C LEU A 178 12.50 -12.30 -6.39
N ASP A 179 13.58 -11.98 -7.12
CA ASP A 179 13.64 -12.11 -8.58
C ASP A 179 13.81 -13.59 -8.99
N THR A 180 12.75 -14.37 -8.73
CA THR A 180 12.72 -15.82 -8.93
C THR A 180 11.55 -16.25 -9.81
N TYR A 181 10.97 -15.33 -10.60
CA TYR A 181 9.85 -15.59 -11.49
C TYR A 181 10.03 -16.88 -12.32
N PRO A 182 9.02 -17.76 -12.42
CA PRO A 182 7.66 -17.63 -11.87
C PRO A 182 7.48 -18.07 -10.40
N ARG A 183 8.55 -18.41 -9.68
CA ARG A 183 8.52 -18.81 -8.26
C ARG A 183 8.52 -17.60 -7.32
N ASN A 184 7.61 -16.68 -7.55
CA ASN A 184 7.41 -15.46 -6.77
C ASN A 184 5.94 -14.98 -6.90
N SER A 185 5.59 -13.86 -6.27
CA SER A 185 4.22 -13.34 -6.30
C SER A 185 3.75 -12.85 -7.67
N GLN A 186 4.67 -12.51 -8.60
CA GLN A 186 4.29 -12.20 -9.97
C GLN A 186 3.74 -13.45 -10.69
N GLY A 187 4.35 -14.61 -10.46
CA GLY A 187 3.82 -15.89 -10.95
C GLY A 187 2.43 -16.19 -10.39
N MET A 188 2.20 -15.89 -9.10
CA MET A 188 0.88 -16.01 -8.47
C MET A 188 -0.15 -15.11 -9.14
N ALA A 189 0.21 -13.86 -9.44
CA ALA A 189 -0.70 -12.92 -10.08
C ALA A 189 -1.08 -13.35 -11.50
N VAL A 190 -0.13 -13.88 -12.28
CA VAL A 190 -0.40 -14.45 -13.61
C VAL A 190 -1.37 -15.64 -13.50
N ASP A 191 -1.09 -16.57 -12.59
CA ASP A 191 -1.95 -17.75 -12.38
C ASP A 191 -3.34 -17.36 -11.85
N ALA A 192 -3.44 -16.32 -11.02
CA ALA A 192 -4.71 -15.78 -10.53
C ALA A 192 -5.57 -15.20 -11.66
N VAL A 193 -4.96 -14.42 -12.56
CA VAL A 193 -5.66 -13.90 -13.74
C VAL A 193 -6.11 -15.04 -14.65
N ALA A 194 -5.26 -16.04 -14.89
CA ALA A 194 -5.61 -17.21 -15.68
C ALA A 194 -6.79 -17.98 -15.08
N ALA A 195 -6.77 -18.25 -13.76
CA ALA A 195 -7.84 -18.92 -13.06
C ALA A 195 -9.15 -18.13 -13.08
N ALA A 196 -9.08 -16.80 -12.99
CA ALA A 196 -10.25 -15.93 -13.08
C ALA A 196 -10.87 -15.95 -14.49
N LEU A 197 -10.05 -15.92 -15.54
CA LEU A 197 -10.52 -16.04 -16.92
C LEU A 197 -11.15 -17.40 -17.19
N GLU A 198 -10.57 -18.49 -16.69
CA GLU A 198 -11.17 -19.83 -16.79
C GLU A 198 -12.53 -19.92 -16.05
N ALA A 199 -12.65 -19.21 -14.91
CA ALA A 199 -13.90 -19.08 -14.17
C ALA A 199 -14.92 -18.11 -14.82
N GLY A 200 -14.57 -17.46 -15.93
CA GLY A 200 -15.45 -16.54 -16.66
C GLY A 200 -15.58 -15.14 -16.03
N VAL A 201 -14.61 -14.72 -15.22
CA VAL A 201 -14.56 -13.36 -14.66
C VAL A 201 -14.31 -12.35 -15.78
N ASP A 202 -15.13 -11.30 -15.83
CA ASP A 202 -14.97 -10.19 -16.76
C ASP A 202 -14.09 -9.10 -16.17
N PHE A 203 -13.08 -8.68 -16.94
CA PHE A 203 -12.14 -7.62 -16.57
C PHE A 203 -12.47 -6.29 -17.27
N ALA A 204 -13.58 -6.21 -18.01
CA ALA A 204 -14.04 -4.99 -18.63
C ALA A 204 -14.60 -3.99 -17.59
N GLY A 205 -14.33 -2.70 -17.82
CA GLY A 205 -14.86 -1.61 -16.98
C GLY A 205 -14.10 -1.35 -15.68
N TYR A 206 -12.92 -1.96 -15.49
CA TYR A 206 -12.01 -1.71 -14.36
C TYR A 206 -10.83 -0.79 -14.73
N ASP A 207 -11.02 0.11 -15.70
CA ASP A 207 -10.02 1.09 -16.17
C ASP A 207 -10.45 2.52 -15.81
N ALA A 208 -10.40 2.83 -14.51
CA ALA A 208 -10.80 4.13 -13.97
C ALA A 208 -9.84 5.27 -14.35
N LEU A 209 -8.62 4.93 -14.78
CA LEU A 209 -7.63 5.89 -15.28
C LEU A 209 -7.63 6.01 -16.81
N HIS A 210 -8.48 5.27 -17.53
CA HIS A 210 -8.55 5.30 -19.00
C HIS A 210 -7.19 5.06 -19.70
N GLU A 211 -6.36 4.19 -19.12
CA GLU A 211 -5.01 3.87 -19.60
C GLU A 211 -4.99 2.60 -20.48
N GLY A 212 -6.16 2.00 -20.75
CA GLY A 212 -6.29 0.70 -21.40
C GLY A 212 -5.84 -0.45 -20.49
N ALA A 213 -5.78 -0.22 -19.18
CA ALA A 213 -5.29 -1.17 -18.19
C ALA A 213 -6.24 -1.29 -16.99
N VAL A 214 -6.27 -2.46 -16.36
CA VAL A 214 -7.00 -2.64 -15.10
C VAL A 214 -6.33 -1.77 -14.03
N THR A 215 -7.05 -0.76 -13.56
CA THR A 215 -6.54 0.22 -12.59
C THR A 215 -6.21 -0.43 -11.26
N ALA A 216 -7.10 -1.29 -10.76
CA ALA A 216 -6.93 -1.94 -9.47
C ALA A 216 -7.32 -3.43 -9.53
N LEU A 217 -6.34 -4.29 -9.78
CA LEU A 217 -6.43 -5.74 -9.56
C LEU A 217 -5.95 -6.07 -8.15
N PHE A 218 -6.89 -6.48 -7.31
CA PHE A 218 -6.69 -6.80 -5.91
C PHE A 218 -6.71 -8.32 -5.72
N ILE A 219 -5.59 -8.92 -5.31
CA ILE A 219 -5.50 -10.36 -5.06
C ILE A 219 -5.46 -10.60 -3.55
N VAL A 220 -6.39 -11.40 -3.03
CA VAL A 220 -6.36 -11.87 -1.64
C VAL A 220 -5.95 -13.33 -1.67
N HIS A 221 -4.84 -13.68 -1.05
CA HIS A 221 -4.35 -15.05 -1.03
C HIS A 221 -4.65 -15.76 0.29
N ALA A 222 -4.93 -17.06 0.24
CA ALA A 222 -5.09 -17.89 1.44
C ALA A 222 -3.81 -17.93 2.28
N GLY A 223 -3.98 -18.11 3.59
CA GLY A 223 -2.86 -18.16 4.54
C GLY A 223 -2.44 -16.77 5.06
N PRO A 224 -1.53 -16.75 6.04
CA PRO A 224 -1.13 -15.52 6.74
C PRO A 224 -0.11 -14.69 5.95
N GLY A 225 -0.14 -13.37 6.14
CA GLY A 225 0.83 -12.43 5.60
C GLY A 225 2.19 -12.46 6.31
N ALA A 226 3.27 -12.31 5.57
CA ALA A 226 4.63 -12.26 6.13
C ALA A 226 4.90 -11.02 7.00
N GLU A 227 4.14 -9.93 6.79
CA GLU A 227 4.15 -8.72 7.62
C GLU A 227 3.59 -8.94 9.03
N LEU A 228 2.84 -10.03 9.23
CA LEU A 228 2.34 -10.49 10.52
C LEU A 228 3.22 -11.63 11.08
N SER A 229 3.45 -12.67 10.27
CA SER A 229 4.12 -13.89 10.75
C SER A 229 5.63 -13.73 10.85
N GLY A 230 6.22 -12.89 10.01
CA GLY A 230 7.66 -12.89 9.80
C GLY A 230 8.18 -14.22 9.24
N ASP A 231 7.42 -15.01 8.50
CA ASP A 231 7.91 -16.19 7.76
C ASP A 231 8.25 -15.81 6.31
N ALA A 232 9.38 -16.32 5.80
CA ALA A 232 9.81 -16.06 4.42
C ALA A 232 9.08 -16.94 3.38
N ASN A 233 8.41 -17.98 3.84
CA ASN A 233 7.55 -18.85 3.02
C ASN A 233 6.08 -18.40 2.99
N HIS A 234 5.76 -17.29 3.64
CA HIS A 234 4.49 -16.58 3.46
C HIS A 234 4.71 -15.38 2.54
N ILE A 235 3.67 -14.92 1.85
CA ILE A 235 3.77 -13.74 0.99
C ILE A 235 3.62 -12.49 1.85
N TRP A 236 4.49 -11.49 1.63
CA TRP A 236 4.33 -10.16 2.26
C TRP A 236 3.35 -9.35 1.42
N SER A 237 2.39 -8.67 2.02
CA SER A 237 1.44 -7.83 1.27
C SER A 237 2.14 -6.71 0.49
N HIS A 238 1.87 -6.60 -0.81
CA HIS A 238 2.54 -5.62 -1.68
C HIS A 238 1.81 -5.31 -2.98
N LYS A 239 2.19 -4.20 -3.61
CA LYS A 239 1.95 -3.92 -5.03
C LYS A 239 3.17 -4.22 -5.90
N TRP A 240 2.96 -4.83 -7.07
CA TRP A 240 4.02 -5.06 -8.06
C TRP A 240 3.50 -5.00 -9.51
N VAL A 241 4.43 -5.07 -10.46
CA VAL A 241 4.21 -5.04 -11.90
C VAL A 241 4.40 -6.47 -12.40
N LEU A 242 3.59 -6.93 -13.35
CA LEU A 242 3.80 -8.21 -14.02
C LEU A 242 5.05 -8.15 -14.91
N PRO A 243 5.82 -9.23 -15.02
CA PRO A 243 7.00 -9.25 -15.89
C PRO A 243 6.62 -9.13 -17.37
N GLU A 244 5.43 -9.60 -17.73
CA GLU A 244 4.80 -9.42 -19.04
C GLU A 244 3.34 -9.03 -18.84
N ASP A 245 2.88 -8.08 -19.64
CA ASP A 245 1.49 -7.61 -19.66
C ASP A 245 0.55 -8.76 -20.07
N VAL A 246 -0.55 -8.95 -19.33
CA VAL A 246 -1.61 -9.88 -19.75
C VAL A 246 -2.65 -9.10 -20.55
N HIS A 247 -2.66 -9.30 -21.86
CA HIS A 247 -3.60 -8.64 -22.77
C HIS A 247 -4.96 -9.34 -22.77
N LEU A 248 -6.00 -8.58 -22.44
CA LEU A 248 -7.40 -9.00 -22.47
C LEU A 248 -8.11 -8.28 -23.64
N PRO A 249 -9.33 -8.69 -24.04
CA PRO A 249 -10.00 -8.11 -25.21
C PRO A 249 -10.18 -6.59 -25.17
N THR A 250 -10.38 -6.01 -23.98
CA THR A 250 -10.66 -4.57 -23.81
C THR A 250 -9.70 -3.84 -22.88
N THR A 251 -8.87 -4.57 -22.13
CA THR A 251 -7.99 -4.03 -21.08
C THR A 251 -6.69 -4.85 -21.01
N THR A 252 -5.70 -4.35 -20.28
CA THR A 252 -4.46 -5.07 -20.01
C THR A 252 -4.22 -5.14 -18.50
N VAL A 253 -3.82 -6.29 -17.98
CA VAL A 253 -3.32 -6.38 -16.60
C VAL A 253 -1.83 -6.13 -16.60
N LYS A 254 -1.40 -5.07 -15.91
CA LYS A 254 0.02 -4.68 -15.80
C LYS A 254 0.51 -4.68 -14.36
N THR A 255 -0.36 -4.29 -13.43
CA THR A 255 -0.07 -4.18 -12.02
C THR A 255 -1.09 -4.94 -11.20
N TYR A 256 -0.66 -5.45 -10.06
CA TYR A 256 -1.52 -6.09 -9.08
C TYR A 256 -1.09 -5.63 -7.69
N LEU A 257 -2.00 -5.72 -6.74
CA LEU A 257 -1.66 -5.77 -5.33
C LEU A 257 -2.04 -7.15 -4.78
N THR A 258 -1.34 -7.58 -3.75
CA THR A 258 -1.62 -8.81 -3.04
C THR A 258 -1.65 -8.58 -1.54
N VAL A 259 -2.63 -9.18 -0.87
CA VAL A 259 -2.72 -9.22 0.59
C VAL A 259 -3.13 -10.61 1.07
N ASP A 260 -2.94 -10.88 2.35
CA ASP A 260 -3.27 -12.16 2.95
C ASP A 260 -4.75 -12.31 3.33
N GLU A 261 -5.21 -13.54 3.56
CA GLU A 261 -6.61 -13.84 3.91
C GLU A 261 -7.02 -13.08 5.19
N GLU A 262 -6.11 -12.94 6.15
CA GLU A 262 -6.39 -12.31 7.44
C GLU A 262 -6.23 -10.78 7.43
N CYS A 263 -5.90 -10.18 6.29
CA CYS A 263 -5.72 -8.74 6.15
C CYS A 263 -6.91 -7.93 6.69
N ASN A 264 -6.63 -6.89 7.46
CA ASN A 264 -7.69 -5.97 7.90
C ASN A 264 -7.87 -4.84 6.88
N MET A 265 -9.02 -4.16 6.96
CA MET A 265 -9.40 -3.10 6.04
C MET A 265 -8.31 -2.03 5.84
N GLY A 266 -7.58 -1.65 6.89
CA GLY A 266 -6.50 -0.66 6.80
C GLY A 266 -5.31 -1.08 5.93
N VAL A 267 -4.96 -2.37 5.92
CA VAL A 267 -3.95 -2.94 4.99
C VAL A 267 -4.48 -2.87 3.56
N CYS A 268 -5.74 -3.26 3.36
CA CYS A 268 -6.39 -3.18 2.05
C CYS A 268 -6.42 -1.74 1.52
N ALA A 269 -6.72 -0.76 2.39
CA ALA A 269 -6.73 0.65 2.04
C ALA A 269 -5.33 1.16 1.69
N HIS A 270 -4.29 0.78 2.45
CA HIS A 270 -2.91 1.14 2.14
C HIS A 270 -2.49 0.66 0.74
N GLU A 271 -2.69 -0.63 0.45
CA GLU A 271 -2.34 -1.21 -0.85
C GLU A 271 -3.17 -0.64 -2.01
N TRP A 272 -4.45 -0.35 -1.77
CA TRP A 272 -5.28 0.32 -2.77
C TRP A 272 -4.77 1.73 -3.07
N GLY A 273 -4.26 2.45 -2.06
CA GLY A 273 -3.61 3.74 -2.20
C GLY A 273 -2.39 3.70 -3.14
N HIS A 274 -1.56 2.67 -3.06
CA HIS A 274 -0.48 2.46 -4.02
C HIS A 274 -1.00 2.19 -5.43
N LEU A 275 -1.96 1.28 -5.55
CA LEU A 275 -2.35 0.75 -6.86
C LEU A 275 -3.18 1.76 -7.66
N ALA A 276 -4.26 2.28 -7.07
CA ALA A 276 -5.19 3.17 -7.75
C ALA A 276 -4.79 4.65 -7.58
N ALA A 277 -4.53 5.08 -6.34
CA ALA A 277 -4.23 6.48 -6.03
C ALA A 277 -2.77 6.87 -6.34
N ARG A 278 -1.92 5.90 -6.69
CA ARG A 278 -0.50 6.08 -7.04
C ARG A 278 0.27 6.81 -5.94
N TRP A 279 -0.03 6.50 -4.68
CA TRP A 279 0.69 7.08 -3.55
C TRP A 279 1.96 6.28 -3.24
N ALA A 280 3.00 6.99 -2.84
CA ALA A 280 4.25 6.40 -2.36
C ALA A 280 4.13 5.95 -0.89
N ASP A 281 5.07 5.13 -0.44
CA ASP A 281 5.26 4.87 0.98
C ASP A 281 5.88 6.08 1.69
N PHE A 282 5.34 6.40 2.87
CA PHE A 282 5.79 7.49 3.74
C PHE A 282 6.32 7.00 5.09
N TYR A 283 6.61 5.72 5.21
CA TYR A 283 7.45 5.18 6.29
C TYR A 283 8.89 4.99 5.78
N ASP A 284 9.87 4.80 6.68
CA ASP A 284 11.25 4.58 6.26
C ASP A 284 11.39 3.19 5.60
N THR A 285 11.44 3.18 4.27
CA THR A 285 11.67 1.97 3.45
C THR A 285 13.17 1.70 3.24
N GLY A 286 14.06 2.58 3.73
CA GLY A 286 15.49 2.54 3.49
C GLY A 286 16.21 1.40 4.21
N SER A 287 17.46 1.14 3.78
CA SER A 287 18.36 0.13 4.33
C SER A 287 18.76 0.35 5.81
N HIS A 288 18.30 1.46 6.41
CA HIS A 288 18.70 1.85 7.76
C HIS A 288 17.54 2.04 8.75
N ASN A 289 16.25 2.04 8.34
CA ASN A 289 15.09 2.12 9.25
C ASN A 289 15.28 3.07 10.46
N LYS A 290 15.78 4.28 10.21
CA LYS A 290 16.14 5.27 11.24
C LYS A 290 14.92 6.05 11.74
N SER A 291 13.78 5.92 11.06
CA SER A 291 12.54 6.63 11.39
C SER A 291 11.31 5.75 11.15
N ASN A 292 10.18 6.11 11.77
CA ASN A 292 8.86 5.56 11.39
C ASN A 292 8.25 6.30 10.19
N GLY A 293 8.99 7.23 9.57
CA GLY A 293 8.48 8.22 8.64
C GLY A 293 7.32 9.01 9.27
N LEU A 294 6.18 9.07 8.60
CA LEU A 294 4.96 9.69 9.12
C LEU A 294 4.25 8.85 10.19
N GLY A 295 4.71 7.61 10.42
CA GLY A 295 4.19 6.74 11.47
C GLY A 295 2.67 6.56 11.40
N ARG A 296 2.01 6.61 12.57
CA ARG A 296 0.56 6.42 12.68
C ARG A 296 -0.27 7.61 12.23
N TYR A 297 0.34 8.69 11.74
CA TYR A 297 -0.36 9.89 11.26
C TYR A 297 -0.74 9.83 9.77
N CYS A 298 -0.26 8.83 9.03
CA CYS A 298 -0.55 8.65 7.61
C CYS A 298 -0.91 7.20 7.28
N LEU A 299 -1.95 7.01 6.47
CA LEU A 299 -2.31 5.72 5.85
C LEU A 299 -1.11 5.06 5.15
N MET A 300 -0.34 5.84 4.38
CA MET A 300 0.83 5.36 3.63
C MET A 300 2.07 5.13 4.52
N ALA A 301 1.87 5.03 5.83
CA ALA A 301 2.86 4.67 6.81
C ALA A 301 2.24 3.65 7.78
N SER A 302 2.57 3.69 9.08
CA SER A 302 1.95 2.78 10.05
C SER A 302 0.52 3.16 10.48
N GLY A 303 -0.06 4.21 9.89
CA GLY A 303 -1.46 4.59 10.07
C GLY A 303 -2.45 3.54 9.56
N ALA A 304 -2.03 2.70 8.61
CA ALA A 304 -2.78 1.53 8.15
C ALA A 304 -3.14 0.55 9.30
N TRP A 305 -2.36 0.54 10.39
CA TRP A 305 -2.53 -0.37 11.53
C TRP A 305 -3.33 0.21 12.71
N GLY A 306 -4.05 1.31 12.51
CA GLY A 306 -4.96 1.86 13.53
C GLY A 306 -6.00 0.81 13.98
N ASP A 307 -6.15 0.64 15.30
CA ASP A 307 -6.97 -0.43 15.90
C ASP A 307 -6.68 -1.84 15.35
N GLY A 308 -5.38 -2.19 15.22
CA GLY A 308 -4.97 -3.47 14.64
C GLY A 308 -5.23 -3.60 13.13
N GLY A 309 -5.49 -2.48 12.46
CA GLY A 309 -5.85 -2.41 11.03
C GLY A 309 -7.34 -2.34 10.76
N MET A 310 -8.19 -2.34 11.78
CA MET A 310 -9.64 -2.20 11.61
C MET A 310 -10.07 -0.75 11.33
N ALA A 311 -9.27 0.23 11.76
CA ALA A 311 -9.59 1.64 11.69
C ALA A 311 -8.32 2.46 11.37
N PRO A 312 -7.89 2.51 10.10
CA PRO A 312 -6.70 3.27 9.71
C PRO A 312 -6.89 4.79 9.93
N THR A 313 -5.80 5.53 9.93
CA THR A 313 -5.81 7.01 9.93
C THR A 313 -5.78 7.55 8.50
N LEU A 314 -6.20 8.81 8.30
CA LEU A 314 -6.25 9.41 6.96
C LEU A 314 -4.85 9.51 6.33
N PRO A 315 -4.74 9.41 4.98
CA PRO A 315 -3.56 9.88 4.27
C PRO A 315 -3.35 11.38 4.53
N THR A 316 -2.12 11.86 4.38
CA THR A 316 -1.83 13.28 4.59
C THR A 316 -2.59 14.19 3.63
N GLY A 317 -2.79 15.44 4.03
CA GLY A 317 -3.33 16.49 3.16
C GLY A 317 -2.64 16.54 1.80
N MET A 318 -1.31 16.37 1.74
CA MET A 318 -0.54 16.30 0.50
C MET A 318 -1.05 15.23 -0.48
N LEU A 319 -1.25 14.01 -0.01
CA LEU A 319 -1.71 12.89 -0.84
C LEU A 319 -3.14 13.12 -1.34
N ARG A 320 -3.98 13.72 -0.50
CA ARG A 320 -5.36 14.11 -0.85
C ARG A 320 -5.38 15.23 -1.91
N MET A 321 -4.42 16.16 -1.84
CA MET A 321 -4.25 17.23 -2.84
C MET A 321 -3.88 16.69 -4.23
N PHE A 322 -3.26 15.52 -4.34
CA PHE A 322 -2.90 14.95 -5.65
C PHE A 322 -4.12 14.67 -6.53
N HIS A 323 -5.29 14.48 -5.91
CA HIS A 323 -6.55 14.20 -6.61
C HIS A 323 -7.59 15.31 -6.45
N ASP A 324 -7.21 16.49 -5.93
CA ASP A 324 -8.13 17.59 -5.61
C ASP A 324 -9.26 17.24 -4.63
N TRP A 325 -9.06 16.23 -3.78
CA TRP A 325 -10.07 15.79 -2.81
C TRP A 325 -10.31 16.77 -1.65
N VAL A 326 -9.43 17.76 -1.51
CA VAL A 326 -9.45 18.76 -0.45
C VAL A 326 -9.32 20.14 -1.07
N ASP A 327 -9.95 21.12 -0.43
CA ASP A 327 -9.67 22.53 -0.73
C ASP A 327 -8.25 22.89 -0.29
N VAL A 328 -7.64 23.82 -1.01
CA VAL A 328 -6.28 24.30 -0.72
C VAL A 328 -6.31 25.80 -0.51
N GLU A 329 -5.83 26.25 0.65
CA GLU A 329 -5.68 27.66 0.97
C GLU A 329 -4.20 28.05 0.89
N TYR A 330 -3.86 29.00 0.02
CA TYR A 330 -2.49 29.49 -0.12
C TYR A 330 -2.26 30.72 0.77
N VAL A 331 -1.17 30.70 1.54
CA VAL A 331 -0.77 31.78 2.44
C VAL A 331 0.65 32.21 2.14
N ASP A 332 0.80 33.42 1.61
CA ASP A 332 2.07 34.01 1.20
C ASP A 332 2.50 35.23 2.05
N ALA A 333 1.64 35.67 2.97
CA ALA A 333 1.87 36.76 3.89
C ALA A 333 1.24 36.50 5.25
N SER A 334 1.71 37.22 6.28
CA SER A 334 1.18 37.11 7.64
C SER A 334 -0.29 37.51 7.71
N ARG A 335 -1.12 36.62 8.29
CA ARG A 335 -2.55 36.84 8.52
C ARG A 335 -3.01 36.14 9.80
N ASN A 336 -4.11 36.61 10.40
CA ASN A 336 -4.60 36.17 11.71
C ASN A 336 -6.04 35.61 11.67
N ASP A 337 -6.58 35.40 10.48
CA ASP A 337 -7.96 35.05 10.18
C ASP A 337 -8.08 33.65 9.55
N ILE A 338 -7.10 32.77 9.78
CA ILE A 338 -7.13 31.39 9.31
C ILE A 338 -7.95 30.54 10.29
N GLU A 339 -9.07 30.01 9.83
CA GLU A 339 -9.89 29.06 10.56
C GLU A 339 -9.72 27.66 9.97
N LEU A 340 -9.29 26.70 10.80
CA LEU A 340 -9.07 25.33 10.36
C LEU A 340 -10.19 24.42 10.83
N THR A 341 -10.75 23.65 9.90
CA THR A 341 -11.70 22.57 10.17
C THR A 341 -10.95 21.23 10.20
N PRO A 342 -11.33 20.25 11.05
CA PRO A 342 -10.68 18.94 11.05
C PRO A 342 -10.69 18.28 9.65
N ALA A 343 -9.58 17.65 9.28
CA ALA A 343 -9.41 17.00 7.99
C ALA A 343 -10.46 15.91 7.71
N SER A 344 -10.93 15.20 8.75
CA SER A 344 -12.00 14.20 8.67
C SER A 344 -13.42 14.80 8.56
N GLN A 345 -13.54 16.13 8.58
CA GLN A 345 -14.79 16.89 8.45
C GLN A 345 -14.77 17.82 7.22
N GLY A 346 -13.89 17.58 6.25
CA GLY A 346 -13.78 18.42 5.06
C GLY A 346 -12.85 19.62 5.19
N GLY A 347 -11.99 19.66 6.21
CA GLY A 347 -11.00 20.72 6.36
C GLY A 347 -10.06 20.87 5.17
N ALA A 348 -9.77 22.13 4.81
CA ALA A 348 -8.80 22.49 3.79
C ALA A 348 -7.36 22.22 4.25
N VAL A 349 -6.45 22.06 3.28
CA VAL A 349 -5.01 22.05 3.51
C VAL A 349 -4.48 23.45 3.26
N VAL A 350 -3.71 23.99 4.20
CA VAL A 350 -3.05 25.29 4.05
C VAL A 350 -1.65 25.08 3.50
N VAL A 351 -1.33 25.76 2.41
CA VAL A 351 0.02 25.83 1.82
C VAL A 351 0.63 27.16 2.20
N ILE A 352 1.63 27.13 3.08
CA ILE A 352 2.38 28.31 3.49
C ILE A 352 3.65 28.41 2.66
N GLN A 353 3.81 29.52 1.94
CA GLN A 353 5.02 29.81 1.17
C GLN A 353 5.40 31.27 1.35
N ASN A 354 6.47 31.55 2.10
CA ASN A 354 6.96 32.93 2.27
C ASN A 354 7.91 33.29 1.11
N PRO A 355 7.50 34.14 0.15
CA PRO A 355 8.33 34.45 -1.02
C PRO A 355 9.62 35.21 -0.67
N ALA A 356 9.73 35.79 0.53
CA ALA A 356 10.94 36.46 0.99
C ALA A 356 12.02 35.48 1.50
N THR A 357 11.65 34.26 1.91
CA THR A 357 12.59 33.30 2.54
C THR A 357 12.56 31.90 1.92
N MET A 358 11.56 31.58 1.11
CA MET A 358 11.37 30.28 0.47
C MET A 358 11.51 30.43 -1.04
N THR A 359 12.14 29.44 -1.68
CA THR A 359 12.10 29.29 -3.14
C THR A 359 10.72 28.81 -3.59
N GLU A 360 10.43 28.89 -4.89
CA GLU A 360 9.18 28.39 -5.49
C GLU A 360 8.91 26.89 -5.21
N LYS A 361 9.95 26.11 -4.89
CA LYS A 361 9.88 24.68 -4.56
C LYS A 361 9.79 24.39 -3.07
N GLN A 362 9.80 25.42 -2.22
CA GLN A 362 9.73 25.28 -0.77
C GLN A 362 8.40 25.82 -0.28
N TYR A 363 7.72 24.99 0.50
CA TYR A 363 6.45 25.31 1.14
C TYR A 363 6.26 24.42 2.36
N VAL A 364 5.36 24.83 3.24
CA VAL A 364 4.92 24.05 4.39
C VAL A 364 3.44 23.72 4.18
N LEU A 365 3.08 22.45 4.37
CA LEU A 365 1.68 22.03 4.36
C LEU A 365 1.19 21.99 5.79
N VAL A 366 -0.02 22.49 6.01
CA VAL A 366 -0.63 22.51 7.34
C VAL A 366 -2.05 21.96 7.22
N GLU A 367 -2.39 20.99 8.06
CA GLU A 367 -3.74 20.49 8.18
C GLU A 367 -4.12 20.31 9.65
N TYR A 368 -5.39 20.50 9.98
CA TYR A 368 -5.89 20.25 11.33
C TYR A 368 -6.40 18.81 11.44
N ARG A 369 -5.80 18.01 12.32
CA ARG A 369 -6.14 16.59 12.53
C ARG A 369 -6.73 16.41 13.93
N ARG A 370 -7.87 15.73 14.03
CA ARG A 370 -8.57 15.50 15.31
C ARG A 370 -8.95 14.03 15.45
N ARG A 371 -8.91 13.48 16.67
CA ARG A 371 -9.30 12.08 16.96
C ARG A 371 -10.81 11.87 16.82
N SER A 372 -11.31 11.93 15.59
CA SER A 372 -12.73 11.84 15.26
C SER A 372 -12.94 11.34 13.84
N GLY A 373 -14.07 10.69 13.59
CA GLY A 373 -14.36 10.08 12.29
C GLY A 373 -13.26 9.09 11.88
N CYS A 374 -12.75 9.25 10.67
CA CYS A 374 -11.71 8.40 10.08
C CYS A 374 -10.32 8.59 10.70
N ASP A 375 -10.16 9.55 11.60
CA ASP A 375 -8.92 9.80 12.34
C ASP A 375 -9.00 9.40 13.82
N ARG A 376 -10.03 8.62 14.21
CA ARG A 376 -10.23 8.19 15.62
C ARG A 376 -9.04 7.47 16.25
N GLN A 377 -8.13 6.90 15.45
CA GLN A 377 -6.94 6.17 15.89
C GLN A 377 -5.64 6.98 15.86
N LEU A 378 -5.72 8.30 15.66
CA LEU A 378 -4.52 9.15 15.68
C LEU A 378 -3.78 9.07 17.03
N PRO A 379 -2.44 9.03 17.04
CA PRO A 379 -1.65 9.05 18.27
C PRO A 379 -1.78 10.34 19.06
N ASP A 380 -2.18 11.46 18.44
CA ASP A 380 -2.49 12.74 19.07
C ASP A 380 -3.37 13.61 18.15
N GLU A 381 -3.89 14.73 18.64
CA GLU A 381 -4.70 15.68 17.87
C GLU A 381 -4.14 17.11 17.92
N GLY A 382 -4.35 17.87 16.84
CA GLY A 382 -3.85 19.23 16.69
C GLY A 382 -3.44 19.56 15.26
N ILE A 383 -2.55 20.53 15.14
CA ILE A 383 -2.01 20.96 13.84
C ILE A 383 -0.94 19.97 13.41
N ALA A 384 -1.14 19.33 12.26
CA ALA A 384 -0.12 18.57 11.57
C ALA A 384 0.58 19.47 10.54
N VAL A 385 1.91 19.39 10.52
CA VAL A 385 2.81 20.20 9.68
C VAL A 385 3.72 19.26 8.89
#